data_AF-A0A0C2FQC9-F1
#
_entry.id   AF-A0A0C2FQC9-F1
#
_cell.length_a   1.000
_cell.length_b   1.000
_cell.length_c   1.000
_cell.angle_alpha   90.00
_cell.angle_beta   90.00
_cell.angle_gamma   90.00
#
_symmetry.space_group_name_H-M   'P 1'
#
loop_
_entity.id
_entity.type
_entity.pdbx_description
1 polymer ?
#
loop_
_entity_poly.entity_id
_entity_poly.type
_entity_poly.pdbx_seq_one_letter_code
_entity_poly.pdbx_strand_id
1 'polypeptide(L)'
;MLVEFQPEGKFYSYLDSDDQGNQTINFQGFKEFLSDYFEADLPSELIQQLSLSFSKGPPTGKSLVECIRREQIGNIFNSNYK
;
A
#
# COMPACT_ATOMS: atom_id res chain seq x y z
N MET A 1 -7.72 -10.70 11.61
CA MET A 1 -6.38 -10.27 11.17
C MET A 1 -5.71 -11.48 10.53
N LEU A 2 -5.00 -11.30 9.40
CA LEU A 2 -4.28 -12.38 8.72
C LEU A 2 -3.29 -13.08 9.67
N VAL A 3 -2.99 -14.36 9.45
CA VAL A 3 -2.20 -15.19 10.40
C VAL A 3 -0.78 -14.65 10.57
N GLU A 4 -0.23 -14.06 9.51
CA GLU A 4 1.09 -13.45 9.49
C GLU A 4 1.18 -12.17 10.34
N PHE A 5 0.03 -11.62 10.74
CA PHE A 5 -0.11 -10.41 11.55
C PHE A 5 -0.64 -10.69 12.97
N GLN A 6 -0.77 -11.96 13.36
CA GLN A 6 -1.06 -12.36 14.74
C GLN A 6 0.21 -12.27 15.60
N PRO A 7 0.16 -12.30 16.95
CA PRO A 7 1.35 -12.17 17.81
C PRO A 7 2.52 -13.11 17.49
N GLU A 8 2.23 -14.30 16.98
CA GLU A 8 3.22 -15.30 16.55
C GLU A 8 3.63 -15.17 15.07
N GLY A 9 3.00 -14.25 14.35
CA GLY A 9 3.16 -14.01 12.93
C GLY A 9 4.40 -13.16 12.61
N LYS A 10 4.99 -13.43 11.45
CA LYS A 10 6.24 -12.79 10.99
C LYS A 10 6.14 -11.28 10.78
N PHE A 11 4.93 -10.73 10.61
CA PHE A 11 4.72 -9.29 10.42
C PHE A 11 4.23 -8.57 11.68
N TYR A 12 4.01 -9.26 12.79
CA TYR A 12 3.48 -8.66 14.02
C TYR A 12 4.37 -7.55 14.59
N SER A 13 5.69 -7.75 14.54
CA SER A 13 6.67 -6.77 15.02
C SER A 13 6.71 -5.49 14.18
N TYR A 14 6.09 -5.48 13.00
CA TYR A 14 5.99 -4.30 12.15
C TYR A 14 4.64 -3.58 12.28
N LEU A 15 3.78 -4.01 13.21
CA LEU A 15 2.53 -3.31 13.50
C LEU A 15 2.80 -2.12 14.43
N ASP A 16 2.44 -0.93 13.95
CA ASP A 16 2.36 0.28 14.76
C ASP A 16 0.90 0.61 15.06
N SER A 17 0.65 1.11 16.26
CA SER A 17 -0.66 1.62 16.64
C SER A 17 -0.79 3.09 16.28
N ASP A 18 -1.91 3.46 15.67
CA ASP A 18 -2.29 4.86 15.51
C ASP A 18 -2.83 5.46 16.82
N ASP A 19 -3.08 6.78 16.82
CA ASP A 19 -3.64 7.50 17.98
C ASP A 19 -5.06 7.03 18.38
N GLN A 20 -5.72 6.23 17.54
CA GLN A 20 -7.05 5.66 17.77
C GLN A 20 -6.97 4.21 18.25
N GLY A 21 -5.77 3.65 18.39
CA GLY A 21 -5.54 2.26 18.81
C GLY A 21 -5.71 1.24 17.69
N ASN A 22 -5.86 1.66 16.42
CA ASN A 22 -5.84 0.73 15.29
C ASN A 22 -4.40 0.34 14.98
N GLN A 23 -4.18 -0.95 14.67
CA GLN A 23 -2.88 -1.43 14.24
C GLN A 23 -2.75 -1.36 12.72
N THR A 24 -1.68 -0.74 12.25
CA THR A 24 -1.30 -0.66 10.84
C THR A 24 0.12 -1.16 10.65
N ILE A 25 0.42 -1.74 9.50
CA ILE A 25 1.78 -2.11 9.17
C ILE A 25 2.61 -0.85 8.91
N ASN A 26 3.80 -0.76 9.50
CA ASN A 26 4.72 0.32 9.25
C ASN A 26 5.41 0.16 7.89
N PHE A 27 6.11 1.20 7.44
CA PHE A 27 6.71 1.20 6.10
C PHE A 27 7.76 0.08 5.91
N GLN A 28 8.51 -0.27 6.97
CA GLN A 28 9.46 -1.37 6.90
C GLN A 28 8.73 -2.71 6.71
N GLY A 29 7.69 -2.97 7.50
CA GLY A 29 6.87 -4.16 7.34
C GLY A 29 6.19 -4.22 5.99
N PHE A 30 5.73 -3.09 5.47
CA PHE A 30 5.13 -3.01 4.13
C PHE A 30 6.11 -3.45 3.05
N LYS A 31 7.38 -3.02 3.14
CA LYS A 31 8.44 -3.47 2.23
C LYS A 31 8.68 -4.98 2.33
N GLU A 32 8.88 -5.50 3.54
CA GLU A 32 9.10 -6.94 3.76
C GLU A 32 7.90 -7.78 3.29
N PHE A 33 6.68 -7.29 3.55
CA PHE A 33 5.44 -7.92 3.10
C PHE A 33 5.36 -8.02 1.58
N LEU A 34 5.67 -6.93 0.86
CA LEU A 34 5.65 -6.95 -0.59
C LEU A 34 6.73 -7.87 -1.17
N SER A 35 7.95 -7.82 -0.61
CA SER A 35 9.03 -8.70 -1.05
C SER A 35 8.71 -10.18 -0.84
N ASP A 36 8.08 -10.52 0.28
CA ASP A 36 7.62 -11.88 0.58
C ASP A 36 6.44 -12.31 -0.31
N TYR A 37 5.46 -11.43 -0.52
CA TYR A 37 4.29 -11.72 -1.35
C TYR A 37 4.62 -11.94 -2.83
N PHE A 38 5.54 -11.14 -3.38
CA PHE A 38 5.97 -11.25 -4.77
C PHE A 38 7.18 -12.17 -4.96
N GLU A 39 7.75 -12.72 -3.87
CA GLU A 39 8.99 -13.50 -3.84
C GLU A 39 10.14 -12.82 -4.62
N ALA A 40 10.20 -11.49 -4.53
CA ALA A 40 11.10 -10.68 -5.35
C ALA A 40 11.53 -9.38 -4.65
N ASP A 41 12.76 -8.95 -4.95
CA ASP A 41 13.23 -7.62 -4.58
C ASP A 41 12.58 -6.56 -5.47
N LEU A 42 11.63 -5.82 -4.89
CA LEU A 42 10.95 -4.74 -5.57
C LEU A 42 11.80 -3.46 -5.56
N PRO A 43 11.87 -2.71 -6.66
CA PRO A 43 12.51 -1.40 -6.69
C PRO A 43 11.92 -0.46 -5.64
N SER A 44 12.76 0.33 -4.97
CA SER A 44 12.33 1.27 -3.93
C SER A 44 11.29 2.28 -4.41
N GLU A 45 11.40 2.71 -5.66
CA GLU A 45 10.45 3.64 -6.29
C GLU A 45 9.05 3.03 -6.44
N LEU A 46 8.97 1.74 -6.79
CA LEU A 46 7.71 1.01 -6.88
C LEU A 46 7.06 0.84 -5.50
N ILE A 47 7.85 0.49 -4.48
CA ILE A 47 7.38 0.37 -3.09
C ILE A 47 6.82 1.72 -2.60
N GLN A 48 7.52 2.83 -2.91
CA GLN A 48 7.05 4.17 -2.57
C GLN A 48 5.73 4.52 -3.28
N GLN A 49 5.62 4.23 -4.58
CA GLN A 49 4.37 4.47 -5.33
C GLN A 49 3.21 3.66 -4.76
N LEU A 50 3.41 2.38 -4.47
CA LEU A 50 2.40 1.53 -3.85
C LEU A 50 1.99 2.09 -2.48
N SER A 51 2.96 2.43 -1.64
CA SER A 51 2.70 3.02 -0.33
C SER A 51 1.85 4.29 -0.44
N LEU A 52 2.15 5.18 -1.40
CA LEU A 52 1.38 6.40 -1.65
C LEU A 52 -0.03 6.13 -2.18
N SER A 53 -0.19 5.12 -3.04
CA SER A 53 -1.50 4.70 -3.56
C SER A 53 -2.41 4.15 -2.47
N PHE A 54 -1.87 3.44 -1.47
CA PHE A 54 -2.66 2.85 -0.38
C PHE A 54 -2.86 3.80 0.82
N SER A 55 -1.98 4.79 1.02
CA SER A 55 -2.09 5.73 2.15
C SER A 55 -3.07 6.87 1.92
N LYS A 56 -3.41 7.19 0.66
CA LYS A 56 -4.54 8.05 0.35
C LYS A 56 -5.82 7.21 0.45
N GLY A 57 -6.44 7.23 1.62
CA GLY A 57 -7.80 6.71 1.79
C GLY A 57 -8.72 7.24 0.69
N PRO A 58 -9.72 6.46 0.24
CA PRO A 58 -10.58 6.87 -0.85
C PRO A 58 -11.17 8.25 -0.53
N PRO A 59 -11.15 9.22 -1.47
CA PRO A 59 -11.91 10.45 -1.29
C PRO A 59 -13.35 10.03 -1.03
N THR A 60 -13.88 10.47 0.11
CA THR A 60 -15.17 10.09 0.69
C THR A 60 -16.22 9.83 -0.40
N GLY A 61 -16.60 8.56 -0.56
CA GLY A 61 -17.69 8.14 -1.44
C GLY A 61 -17.33 7.50 -2.79
N LYS A 62 -16.05 7.19 -3.08
CA LYS A 62 -15.68 6.44 -4.30
C LYS A 62 -14.96 5.14 -3.97
N SER A 63 -15.34 4.07 -4.67
CA SER A 63 -14.69 2.76 -4.58
C SER A 63 -13.21 2.87 -4.96
N LEU A 64 -12.32 2.21 -4.23
CA LEU A 64 -10.87 2.16 -4.50
C LEU A 64 -10.55 1.73 -5.94
N VAL A 65 -11.39 0.86 -6.52
CA VAL A 65 -11.29 0.42 -7.93
C VAL A 65 -11.46 1.59 -8.90
N GLU A 66 -12.30 2.57 -8.56
CA GLU A 66 -12.60 3.74 -9.37
C GLU A 66 -11.48 4.80 -9.31
N CYS A 67 -10.80 4.93 -8.17
CA CYS A 67 -9.66 5.82 -8.01
C CYS A 67 -8.42 5.31 -8.74
N ILE A 68 -8.06 4.02 -8.58
CA ILE A 68 -6.93 3.41 -9.29
C ILE A 68 -7.13 3.50 -10.81
N ARG A 69 -8.36 3.30 -11.30
CA ARG A 69 -8.69 3.43 -12.73
C ARG A 69 -8.55 4.87 -13.25
N ARG A 70 -8.81 5.90 -12.44
CA ARG A 70 -8.69 7.30 -12.87
C ARG A 70 -7.25 7.80 -12.89
N GLU A 71 -6.41 7.44 -11.92
CA GLU A 71 -5.01 7.88 -11.91
C GLU A 71 -4.17 7.18 -13.00
N GLN A 72 -4.42 5.89 -13.25
CA GLN A 72 -3.76 5.16 -14.35
C GLN A 72 -4.21 5.66 -15.73
N ILE A 73 -5.51 5.92 -15.96
CA ILE A 73 -5.99 6.40 -17.27
C ILE A 73 -5.64 7.88 -17.50
N GLY A 74 -5.65 8.73 -16.46
CA GLY A 74 -5.29 10.14 -16.57
C GLY A 74 -3.85 10.37 -17.04
N ASN A 75 -2.91 9.55 -16.56
CA ASN A 75 -1.50 9.66 -16.95
C ASN A 75 -1.18 9.02 -18.31
N ILE A 76 -1.99 8.06 -18.79
CA ILE A 76 -1.80 7.45 -20.11
C ILE A 76 -2.31 8.35 -21.25
N PHE A 77 -3.38 9.14 -21.03
CA PHE A 77 -3.92 10.03 -22.06
C PHE A 77 -3.30 11.43 -22.11
N ASN A 78 -2.62 11.88 -21.04
CA ASN A 78 -2.05 13.23 -20.98
C ASN A 78 -0.56 13.31 -21.37
N SER A 79 0.02 12.23 -21.89
CA SER A 79 1.36 12.23 -22.49
C SER A 79 1.35 12.34 -24.02
N ASN A 80 0.20 12.66 -24.63
CA ASN A 80 0.08 12.87 -26.09
C ASN A 80 -0.43 14.25 -26.52
N TYR A 81 -0.65 15.21 -25.60
CA TYR A 81 -0.94 16.59 -25.97
C TYR A 81 -0.40 17.60 -24.95
N LYS A 82 0.92 17.84 -24.99
CA LYS A 82 1.51 19.17 -25.24
C LYS A 82 3.04 19.10 -25.30
#